data_AF-A0A423KAZ7-F1
#
_entry.id   AF-A0A423KAZ7-F1
#
_cell.length_a   1.000
_cell.length_b   1.000
_cell.length_c   1.000
_cell.angle_alpha   90.00
_cell.angle_beta   90.00
_cell.angle_gamma   90.00
#
_symmetry.space_group_name_H-M   'P 1'
#
loop_
_entity.id
_entity.type
_entity.pdbx_description
1 polymer ?
#
loop_
_entity_poly.entity_id
_entity_poly.type
_entity_poly.pdbx_seq_one_letter_code
_entity_poly.pdbx_strand_id
1 'polypeptide(L)'
;MRILMVALAATLLAGCAGSVMDDSRSKSPTKVMNSDKPEKVVAQCVQFAWQDEAVFGVDAGAYLQPGKKGGSTVYTRSAEVFVDLSRDASGTQLNFYSQHDDFVTKRRLAALATCL
;
A
#
# COMPACT_ATOMS: atom_id res chain seq x y z
N MET A 1 -13.86 -17.27 -31.21
CA MET A 1 -14.48 -16.07 -30.61
C MET A 1 -14.78 -16.19 -29.11
N ARG A 2 -15.16 -17.37 -28.57
CA ARG A 2 -15.42 -17.53 -27.12
C ARG A 2 -14.20 -17.26 -26.21
N ILE A 3 -12.99 -17.66 -26.63
CA ILE A 3 -11.76 -17.47 -25.82
C ILE A 3 -11.35 -15.98 -25.78
N LEU A 4 -11.62 -15.22 -26.85
CA LEU A 4 -11.33 -13.78 -26.90
C LEU A 4 -12.23 -12.98 -25.94
N MET A 5 -13.48 -13.40 -25.74
CA MET A 5 -14.40 -12.78 -24.79
C MET A 5 -13.95 -13.01 -23.32
N VAL A 6 -13.40 -14.18 -23.01
CA VAL A 6 -12.92 -14.50 -21.64
C VAL A 6 -11.66 -13.71 -21.30
N ALA A 7 -10.75 -13.53 -22.26
CA ALA A 7 -9.54 -12.73 -22.06
C ALA A 7 -9.85 -11.23 -21.89
N LEU A 8 -10.85 -10.70 -22.60
CA LEU A 8 -11.26 -9.30 -22.50
C LEU A 8 -12.02 -9.01 -21.20
N ALA A 9 -12.76 -9.98 -20.66
CA ALA A 9 -13.39 -9.84 -19.36
C ALA A 9 -12.37 -9.78 -18.22
N ALA A 10 -11.28 -10.56 -18.30
CA ALA A 10 -10.26 -10.64 -17.25
C ALA A 10 -9.48 -9.32 -17.04
N THR A 11 -9.30 -8.51 -18.09
CA THR A 11 -8.62 -7.21 -17.98
C THR A 11 -9.50 -6.13 -17.33
N LEU A 12 -10.83 -6.31 -17.32
CA LEU A 12 -11.77 -5.41 -16.66
C LEU A 12 -11.85 -5.62 -15.15
N LEU A 13 -11.30 -6.73 -14.61
CA LEU A 13 -11.24 -6.99 -13.17
C LEU A 13 -10.06 -6.31 -12.47
N ALA A 14 -9.23 -5.55 -13.18
CA ALA A 14 -8.29 -4.63 -12.54
C ALA A 14 -9.11 -3.51 -11.86
N GLY A 15 -9.56 -3.78 -10.63
CA GLY A 15 -10.42 -2.88 -9.87
C GLY A 15 -9.80 -1.50 -9.69
N CYS A 16 -10.63 -0.49 -9.44
CA CYS A 16 -10.24 0.92 -9.40
C CYS A 16 -9.00 1.20 -8.51
N ALA A 17 -8.86 0.49 -7.38
CA ALA A 17 -7.69 0.59 -6.51
C ALA A 17 -6.37 0.19 -7.20
N GLY A 18 -6.38 -0.84 -8.06
CA GLY A 18 -5.23 -1.29 -8.83
C GLY A 18 -4.71 -0.20 -9.78
N SER A 19 -5.63 0.45 -10.51
CA SER A 19 -5.33 1.55 -11.41
C SER A 19 -4.68 2.74 -10.69
N VAL A 20 -5.24 3.15 -9.54
CA VAL A 20 -4.72 4.27 -8.73
C VAL A 20 -3.30 3.99 -8.20
N MET A 21 -3.04 2.77 -7.70
CA MET A 21 -1.70 2.41 -7.24
C MET A 21 -0.70 2.34 -8.38
N ASP A 22 -1.10 1.82 -9.54
CA ASP A 22 -0.22 1.71 -10.69
C ASP A 22 0.14 3.07 -11.29
N ASP A 23 -0.81 4.01 -11.35
CA ASP A 23 -0.50 5.41 -11.68
C ASP A 23 0.49 6.02 -10.68
N SER A 24 0.27 5.80 -9.38
CA SER A 24 1.17 6.32 -8.33
C SER A 24 2.58 5.72 -8.43
N ARG A 25 2.70 4.42 -8.75
CA ARG A 25 3.99 3.74 -8.95
C ARG A 25 4.75 4.21 -10.19
N SER A 26 4.08 4.86 -11.15
CA SER A 26 4.75 5.48 -12.30
C SER A 26 5.53 6.75 -11.91
N LYS A 27 5.25 7.29 -10.72
CA LYS A 27 5.90 8.46 -10.12
C LYS A 27 6.86 8.01 -9.00
N SER A 28 7.68 8.94 -8.51
CA SER A 28 8.52 8.68 -7.34
C SER A 28 7.67 8.50 -6.08
N PRO A 29 8.06 7.63 -5.13
CA PRO A 29 7.40 7.52 -3.83
C PRO A 29 7.39 8.87 -3.11
N THR A 30 6.28 9.17 -2.42
CA THR A 30 6.16 10.35 -1.54
C THR A 30 7.22 10.29 -0.43
N LYS A 31 7.49 9.09 0.09
CA LYS A 31 8.55 8.87 1.10
C LYS A 31 9.15 7.46 0.97
N VAL A 32 10.46 7.37 1.13
CA VAL A 32 11.19 6.10 1.28
C VAL A 32 11.67 5.98 2.73
N MET A 33 11.49 4.80 3.32
CA MET A 33 11.91 4.45 4.67
C MET A 33 12.52 3.05 4.69
N ASN A 34 13.30 2.75 5.73
CA ASN A 34 13.91 1.44 5.94
C ASN A 34 13.59 0.93 7.35
N SER A 35 13.54 -0.39 7.51
CA SER A 35 13.39 -1.09 8.78
C SER A 35 14.29 -2.32 8.79
N ASP A 36 14.90 -2.62 9.94
CA ASP A 36 15.66 -3.85 10.12
C ASP A 36 14.74 -5.08 10.31
N LYS A 37 13.47 -4.85 10.66
CA LYS A 37 12.49 -5.89 10.95
C LYS A 37 12.09 -6.67 9.70
N PRO A 38 11.59 -7.92 9.84
CA PRO A 38 11.11 -8.70 8.70
C PRO A 38 9.95 -8.03 7.96
N GLU A 39 9.94 -8.10 6.63
CA GLU A 39 8.98 -7.40 5.77
C GLU A 39 7.52 -7.69 6.14
N LYS A 40 7.16 -8.96 6.34
CA LYS A 40 5.79 -9.33 6.75
C LYS A 40 5.39 -8.76 8.11
N VAL A 41 6.32 -8.65 9.06
CA VAL A 41 6.06 -8.09 10.39
C VAL A 41 5.77 -6.61 10.27
N VAL A 42 6.56 -5.89 9.46
CA VAL A 42 6.32 -4.47 9.19
C VAL A 42 5.00 -4.27 8.47
N ALA A 43 4.72 -5.06 7.43
CA ALA A 43 3.48 -4.96 6.66
C ALA A 43 2.23 -5.18 7.53
N GLN A 44 2.24 -6.19 8.40
CA GLN A 44 1.15 -6.45 9.36
C GLN A 44 1.00 -5.34 10.40
N CYS A 45 2.11 -4.81 10.91
CA CYS A 45 2.07 -3.67 11.82
C CYS A 45 1.43 -2.44 11.15
N VAL A 46 1.82 -2.12 9.92
CA VAL A 46 1.25 -0.99 9.18
C VAL A 46 -0.25 -1.20 8.92
N GLN A 47 -0.65 -2.42 8.52
CA GLN A 47 -2.06 -2.76 8.34
C GLN A 47 -2.84 -2.50 9.63
N PHE A 48 -2.36 -3.01 10.76
CA PHE A 48 -3.03 -2.83 12.06
C PHE A 48 -3.09 -1.35 12.48
N ALA A 49 -1.97 -0.64 12.39
CA ALA A 49 -1.88 0.76 12.77
C ALA A 49 -2.83 1.66 11.94
N TRP A 50 -3.02 1.33 10.66
CA TRP A 50 -3.93 2.07 9.77
C TRP A 50 -5.40 1.65 9.87
N GLN A 51 -5.70 0.59 10.61
CA GLN A 51 -7.05 0.17 10.99
C GLN A 51 -7.46 0.72 12.37
N ASP A 52 -6.62 1.51 13.03
CA ASP A 52 -6.95 2.09 14.32
C ASP A 52 -8.05 3.17 14.19
N GLU A 53 -9.26 2.81 14.58
CA GLU A 53 -10.43 3.69 14.60
C GLU A 53 -10.28 4.87 15.57
N ALA A 54 -9.48 4.74 16.64
CA ALA A 54 -9.23 5.86 17.54
C ALA A 54 -8.39 6.96 16.87
N VAL A 55 -7.60 6.60 15.85
CA VAL A 55 -6.71 7.51 15.12
C VAL A 55 -7.36 8.02 13.83
N PHE A 56 -8.08 7.16 13.12
CA PHE A 56 -8.59 7.41 11.76
C PHE A 56 -10.13 7.45 11.64
N GLY A 57 -10.88 7.10 12.68
CA GLY A 57 -12.35 7.12 12.64
C GLY A 57 -12.91 6.34 11.45
N VAL A 58 -13.78 6.96 10.65
CA VAL A 58 -14.40 6.34 9.46
C VAL A 58 -13.40 6.03 8.34
N ASP A 59 -12.23 6.66 8.37
CA ASP A 59 -11.15 6.41 7.41
C ASP A 59 -10.25 5.24 7.86
N ALA A 60 -10.48 4.65 9.05
CA ALA A 60 -9.77 3.47 9.49
C ALA A 60 -10.02 2.32 8.51
N GLY A 61 -8.94 1.83 7.92
CA GLY A 61 -9.04 0.89 6.81
C GLY A 61 -7.71 0.72 6.11
N ALA A 62 -7.18 -0.49 6.24
CA ALA A 62 -6.02 -0.93 5.49
C ALA A 62 -6.18 -2.40 5.10
N TYR A 63 -5.66 -2.72 3.93
CA TYR A 63 -5.71 -4.05 3.34
C TYR A 63 -4.30 -4.45 2.97
N LEU A 64 -3.94 -5.69 3.30
CA LEU A 64 -2.64 -6.27 2.98
C LEU A 64 -2.82 -7.24 1.81
N GLN A 65 -2.00 -7.08 0.77
CA GLN A 65 -1.95 -7.98 -0.38
C GLN A 65 -0.49 -8.27 -0.79
N PRO A 66 -0.24 -9.36 -1.54
CA PRO A 66 1.06 -9.56 -2.16
C PRO A 66 1.45 -8.37 -3.05
N GLY A 67 2.72 -7.96 -2.97
CA GLY A 67 3.23 -6.83 -3.75
C GLY A 67 3.39 -7.17 -5.23
N LYS A 68 3.13 -6.19 -6.11
CA LYS A 68 3.17 -6.36 -7.58
C LYS A 68 4.53 -6.85 -8.10
N LYS A 69 5.62 -6.49 -7.43
CA LYS A 69 7.01 -6.89 -7.76
C LYS A 69 7.61 -7.83 -6.70
N GLY A 70 6.76 -8.53 -5.94
CA GLY A 70 7.15 -9.26 -4.73
C GLY A 70 7.01 -8.41 -3.47
N GLY A 71 7.20 -9.04 -2.30
CA GLY A 71 6.94 -8.42 -1.00
C GLY A 71 5.44 -8.25 -0.73
N SER A 72 5.06 -7.16 -0.07
CA SER A 72 3.66 -6.84 0.26
C SER A 72 3.30 -5.41 -0.10
N THR A 73 2.00 -5.17 -0.27
CA THR A 73 1.41 -3.84 -0.37
C THR A 73 0.36 -3.68 0.73
N VAL A 74 0.46 -2.62 1.52
CA VAL A 74 -0.60 -2.19 2.43
C VAL A 74 -1.26 -0.94 1.88
N TYR A 75 -2.57 -0.95 1.69
CA TYR A 75 -3.29 0.14 1.01
C TYR A 75 -4.62 0.48 1.70
N THR A 76 -5.08 1.72 1.57
CA THR A 76 -6.40 2.17 2.04
C THR A 76 -7.52 1.77 1.07
N ARG A 77 -8.78 1.93 1.45
CA ARG A 77 -9.95 1.49 0.65
C ARG A 77 -9.93 1.97 -0.81
N SER A 78 -9.58 3.23 -1.06
CA SER A 78 -9.48 3.81 -2.41
C SER A 78 -8.07 3.73 -3.00
N ALA A 79 -7.12 3.18 -2.25
CA ALA A 79 -5.69 3.16 -2.56
C ALA A 79 -5.06 4.52 -2.85
N GLU A 80 -5.69 5.60 -2.39
CA GLU A 80 -5.15 6.97 -2.42
C GLU A 80 -3.91 7.10 -1.52
N VAL A 81 -3.78 6.22 -0.53
CA VAL A 81 -2.57 6.05 0.29
C VAL A 81 -2.22 4.56 0.34
N PHE A 82 -0.97 4.24 0.04
CA PHE A 82 -0.46 2.88 0.18
C PHE A 82 1.04 2.87 0.43
N VAL A 83 1.54 1.72 0.88
CA VAL A 83 2.97 1.45 0.99
C VAL A 83 3.29 0.11 0.35
N ASP A 84 4.32 0.10 -0.49
CA ASP A 84 4.94 -1.11 -0.98
C ASP A 84 6.14 -1.45 -0.09
N LEU A 85 6.22 -2.71 0.36
CA LEU A 85 7.30 -3.22 1.16
C LEU A 85 8.06 -4.29 0.38
N SER A 86 9.38 -4.16 0.35
CA SER A 86 10.29 -5.16 -0.21
C SER A 86 11.41 -5.46 0.79
N ARG A 87 11.95 -6.69 0.77
CA ARG A 87 13.12 -7.04 1.57
C ARG A 87 14.29 -7.39 0.66
N ASP A 88 15.45 -6.87 1.01
CA ASP A 88 16.74 -7.26 0.46
C ASP A 88 17.75 -7.53 1.58
N ALA A 89 19.04 -7.62 1.24
CA ALA A 89 20.11 -7.88 2.20
C ALA A 89 20.34 -6.74 3.22
N SER A 90 19.92 -5.52 2.90
CA SER A 90 20.06 -4.33 3.75
C SER A 90 18.90 -4.13 4.73
N GLY A 91 17.79 -4.84 4.54
CA GLY A 91 16.61 -4.74 5.39
C GLY A 91 15.32 -4.70 4.60
N THR A 92 14.26 -4.21 5.24
CA THR A 92 12.97 -3.97 4.61
C THR A 92 12.87 -2.51 4.19
N GLN A 93 12.73 -2.28 2.89
CA GLN A 93 12.44 -0.97 2.32
C GLN A 93 10.93 -0.77 2.23
N LEU A 94 10.48 0.44 2.54
CA LEU A 94 9.11 0.88 2.43
C LEU A 94 9.04 2.08 1.48
N ASN A 95 8.26 1.94 0.42
CA ASN A 95 7.95 3.01 -0.51
C ASN A 95 6.51 3.47 -0.27
N PHE A 96 6.36 4.61 0.39
CA PHE A 96 5.07 5.20 0.74
C PHE A 96 4.60 6.15 -0.38
N TYR A 97 3.35 6.01 -0.78
CA TYR A 97 2.69 6.78 -1.84
C TYR A 97 1.40 7.40 -1.31
N SER A 98 1.14 8.63 -1.72
CA SER A 98 -0.11 9.34 -1.43
C SER A 98 -0.52 10.23 -2.59
N GLN A 99 -1.83 10.29 -2.87
CA GLN A 99 -2.41 11.23 -3.84
C GLN A 99 -2.58 12.65 -3.27
N HIS A 100 -2.60 12.77 -1.94
CA HIS A 100 -2.84 14.01 -1.21
C HIS A 100 -1.74 14.26 -0.17
N ASP A 101 -1.60 15.52 0.27
CA ASP A 101 -0.72 15.94 1.38
C ASP A 101 -1.54 16.57 2.52
N ASP A 102 -2.56 15.85 2.97
CA ASP A 102 -3.44 16.27 4.05
C ASP A 102 -3.01 15.71 5.42
N PHE A 103 -3.74 16.11 6.46
CA PHE A 103 -3.48 15.67 7.82
C PHE A 103 -3.64 14.15 8.01
N VAL A 104 -4.60 13.53 7.32
CA VAL A 104 -4.86 12.09 7.41
C VAL A 104 -3.68 11.32 6.82
N THR A 105 -3.16 11.76 5.68
CA THR A 105 -1.97 11.22 5.03
C THR A 105 -0.73 11.35 5.92
N LYS A 106 -0.52 12.53 6.52
CA LYS A 106 0.59 12.75 7.48
C LYS A 106 0.48 11.84 8.69
N ARG A 107 -0.74 11.61 9.19
CA ARG A 107 -1.01 10.70 10.30
C ARG A 107 -0.78 9.24 9.93
N ARG A 108 -1.12 8.82 8.70
CA ARG A 108 -0.77 7.48 8.18
C ARG A 108 0.74 7.30 8.07
N LEU A 109 1.45 8.31 7.57
CA LEU A 109 2.91 8.28 7.52
C LEU A 109 3.52 8.18 8.93
N ALA A 110 2.98 8.92 9.91
CA ALA A 110 3.42 8.83 11.30
C ALA A 110 3.15 7.45 11.93
N ALA A 111 1.94 6.90 11.74
CA ALA A 111 1.58 5.56 12.22
C ALA A 111 2.42 4.45 11.56
N LEU A 112 2.78 4.62 10.28
CA LEU A 112 3.70 3.73 9.59
C LEU A 112 5.11 3.83 10.22
N ALA A 113 5.59 5.04 10.52
CA ALA A 113 6.92 5.23 11.08
C ALA A 113 7.10 4.54 12.46
N THR A 114 6.04 4.33 13.23
CA THR A 114 6.11 3.58 14.50
C THR A 114 6.32 2.07 14.30
N CYS A 115 6.14 1.56 13.08
CA CYS A 115 6.33 0.14 12.76
C CYS A 115 7.76 -0.23 12.38
N LEU A 116 8.62 0.76 12.10
CA LEU A 116 9.98 0.55 11.63
C LEU A 116 10.89 -0.07 12.69
#